data_AF-M9LYJ9-F1
#
_entry.id   AF-M9LYJ9-F1
#
_cell.length_a   1.000
_cell.length_b   1.000
_cell.length_c   1.000
_cell.angle_alpha   90.00
_cell.angle_beta   90.00
_cell.angle_gamma   90.00
#
_symmetry.space_group_name_H-M   'P 1'
#
loop_
_entity.id
_entity.type
_entity.pdbx_description
1 polymer ?
#
loop_
_entity_poly.entity_id
_entity_poly.type
_entity_poly.pdbx_seq_one_letter_code
_entity_poly.pdbx_strand_id
1 'polypeptide(L)'
;MTIQSAEGAPVGGIRRIVTGHDAKGVSIIDKDDEIERLDCTPEHAHFAVMWSTDSWPIDNTQPGDGAKKPIFSGRSHNDNGSVVRFVDIPPGCCSPMHRTQTLDYGIVIFGEVELELDSGEKRTLRQSDTCVQRGTNHLWRNNTDQWTRIAFILLSSKQIVIDGKQLSDHGFPADPTQVFPQLLQSRLFSTMKTTRKGIHRAPIGFGPAPSPRQAPDGSRFDWSQARTTTVVVEVERECVEALLPAGYTVSDNVTHPTVLFEVMELRNLPWLAGRGYNTLGVYLNDIVCNRVEPAVTASYMAVLFENFTDPITTGREELGFPKVYAEIPDAIVTQSEGVERRVHTLAWGGFEFLRLELELTAYPVENSPALKPESRKYTHPTKDGILHQRYIPAVGEPGKSDADYATFCPPPPGQPKVLEFKALPRNAGGDFESPAVVQAKPDRKTQGTCDFCGGAVKFSVSRGSFEQLPTLYSVVDALAGLKMRACREVALHHFQGASDLGTSPNSSHCPTLID
;
A
#
# COMPACT_ATOMS: atom_id res chain seq x y z
N MET A 1 29.64 29.14 30.77
CA MET A 1 28.53 28.84 29.84
C MET A 1 29.06 27.87 28.82
N THR A 2 28.66 26.62 28.94
CA THR A 2 29.19 25.48 28.18
C THR A 2 28.55 25.51 26.80
N ILE A 3 29.35 25.73 25.75
CA ILE A 3 28.90 25.52 24.36
C ILE A 3 28.81 24.01 24.18
N GLN A 4 27.59 23.48 24.08
CA GLN A 4 27.35 22.08 23.77
C GLN A 4 27.85 21.75 22.36
N SER A 5 28.50 20.60 22.25
CA SER A 5 28.96 19.95 21.03
C SER A 5 27.82 19.79 20.02
N ALA A 6 28.06 20.23 18.78
CA ALA A 6 27.17 20.00 17.65
C ALA A 6 27.41 18.59 17.08
N GLU A 7 26.51 17.65 17.36
CA GLU A 7 26.33 16.45 16.55
C GLU A 7 24.83 16.22 16.32
N GLY A 8 24.41 16.52 15.09
CA GLY A 8 23.03 16.45 14.61
C GLY A 8 22.79 17.50 13.55
N ALA A 9 22.08 17.16 12.46
CA ALA A 9 21.59 18.16 11.51
C ALA A 9 20.81 19.24 12.27
N PRO A 10 20.86 20.52 11.87
CA PRO A 10 19.98 21.52 12.46
C PRO A 10 18.52 21.13 12.18
N VAL A 11 17.84 20.59 13.19
CA VAL A 11 16.43 20.18 13.18
C VAL A 11 15.53 21.29 13.74
N GLY A 12 14.27 21.35 13.31
CA GLY A 12 13.27 22.34 13.77
C GLY A 12 13.28 23.67 13.01
N GLY A 13 12.36 24.61 13.28
CA GLY A 13 12.39 25.92 12.64
C GLY A 13 13.50 26.83 13.21
N ILE A 14 13.64 28.04 12.65
CA ILE A 14 14.44 29.10 13.27
C ILE A 14 13.49 30.11 13.89
N ARG A 15 13.53 30.21 15.22
CA ARG A 15 12.70 31.18 15.95
C ARG A 15 13.01 32.61 15.49
N ARG A 16 11.94 33.37 15.25
CA ARG A 16 11.95 34.78 14.87
C ARG A 16 11.00 35.53 15.80
N ILE A 17 11.40 36.74 16.16
CA ILE A 17 10.53 37.68 16.85
C ILE A 17 10.41 38.93 15.97
N VAL A 18 9.19 39.31 15.63
CA VAL A 18 8.87 40.49 14.84
C VAL A 18 8.19 41.51 15.75
N THR A 19 8.65 42.75 15.72
CA THR A 19 8.06 43.85 16.46
C THR A 19 7.31 44.79 15.53
N GLY A 20 6.31 45.46 16.07
CA GLY A 20 5.48 46.44 15.36
C GLY A 20 4.97 47.51 16.31
N HIS A 21 3.92 48.21 15.89
CA HIS A 21 3.22 49.19 16.73
C HIS A 21 1.73 48.87 16.76
N ASP A 22 1.08 49.05 17.92
CA ASP A 22 -0.38 49.00 18.01
C ASP A 22 -1.03 50.27 17.41
N ALA A 23 -2.36 50.34 17.42
CA ALA A 23 -3.12 51.49 16.90
C ALA A 23 -2.84 52.82 17.62
N LYS A 24 -2.14 52.81 18.77
CA LYS A 24 -1.75 54.00 19.54
C LYS A 24 -0.28 54.36 19.35
N GLY A 25 0.45 53.61 18.51
CA GLY A 25 1.89 53.81 18.29
C GLY A 25 2.77 53.21 19.37
N VAL A 26 2.25 52.32 20.23
CA VAL A 26 3.03 51.63 21.25
C VAL A 26 3.72 50.42 20.64
N SER A 27 5.02 50.24 20.90
CA SER A 27 5.77 49.08 20.41
C SER A 27 5.25 47.77 21.01
N ILE A 28 5.02 46.77 20.16
CA ILE A 28 4.50 45.45 20.53
C ILE A 28 5.30 44.32 19.88
N ILE A 29 5.17 43.11 20.42
CA ILE A 29 5.52 41.88 19.69
C ILE A 29 4.37 41.60 18.72
N ASP A 30 4.66 41.71 17.42
CA ASP A 30 3.70 41.36 16.36
C ASP A 30 3.70 39.85 16.12
N LYS A 31 4.89 39.22 16.15
CA LYS A 31 5.05 37.77 16.01
C LYS A 31 6.16 37.21 16.89
N ASP A 32 5.94 36.00 17.37
CA ASP A 32 6.93 35.13 17.98
C ASP A 32 6.68 33.73 17.39
N ASP A 33 7.37 33.42 16.31
CA ASP A 33 7.13 32.26 15.47
C ASP A 33 8.43 31.54 15.09
N GLU A 34 8.31 30.37 14.46
CA GLU A 34 9.43 29.65 13.87
C GLU A 34 9.33 29.67 12.36
N ILE A 35 10.43 30.04 11.69
CA ILE A 35 10.57 29.93 10.24
C ILE A 35 11.09 28.54 9.90
N GLU A 36 10.26 27.75 9.22
CA GLU A 36 10.67 26.45 8.68
C GLU A 36 11.77 26.62 7.63
N ARG A 37 12.70 25.67 7.61
CA ARG A 37 13.71 25.58 6.56
C ARG A 37 13.04 25.07 5.29
N LEU A 38 13.26 25.77 4.19
CA LEU A 38 12.96 25.25 2.87
C LEU A 38 14.02 24.20 2.53
N ASP A 39 13.66 22.94 2.77
CA ASP A 39 14.50 21.79 2.40
C ASP A 39 14.63 21.71 0.89
N CYS A 40 15.84 21.93 0.41
CA CYS A 40 16.28 21.62 -0.94
C CYS A 40 16.96 20.24 -0.96
N THR A 41 16.38 19.19 -0.35
CA THR A 41 16.97 17.83 -0.22
C THR A 41 18.29 17.77 0.60
N PRO A 42 18.66 16.60 1.18
CA PRO A 42 19.92 16.45 1.94
C PRO A 42 21.20 16.71 1.12
N GLU A 43 21.08 16.89 -0.20
CA GLU A 43 22.20 17.13 -1.12
C GLU A 43 22.42 18.63 -1.44
N HIS A 44 21.56 19.54 -0.95
CA HIS A 44 21.73 20.98 -1.18
C HIS A 44 21.58 21.82 0.11
N ALA A 45 21.93 23.10 0.04
CA ALA A 45 21.78 24.03 1.16
C ALA A 45 20.30 24.30 1.49
N HIS A 46 20.00 24.44 2.78
CA HIS A 46 18.64 24.70 3.29
C HIS A 46 18.50 26.20 3.60
N PHE A 47 17.38 26.81 3.20
CA PHE A 47 17.16 28.25 3.33
C PHE A 47 16.04 28.56 4.32
N ALA A 48 16.26 29.51 5.21
CA ALA A 48 15.22 30.06 6.09
C ALA A 48 15.24 31.59 6.00
N VAL A 49 14.25 32.16 5.31
CA VAL A 49 14.13 33.61 5.16
C VAL A 49 13.45 34.19 6.40
N MET A 50 14.19 35.02 7.13
CA MET A 50 13.69 35.68 8.32
C MET A 50 12.86 36.91 7.99
N TRP A 51 13.28 37.72 7.02
CA TRP A 51 12.53 38.90 6.59
C TRP A 51 13.03 39.39 5.22
N SER A 52 12.14 39.95 4.42
CA SER A 52 12.51 40.61 3.16
C SER A 52 11.74 41.92 2.96
N THR A 53 12.38 42.85 2.27
CA THR A 53 11.83 44.15 1.88
C THR A 53 12.09 44.38 0.39
N ASP A 54 11.24 45.18 -0.25
CA ASP A 54 11.20 45.44 -1.69
C ASP A 54 11.32 46.93 -2.04
N SER A 55 11.47 47.80 -1.03
CA SER A 55 11.67 49.24 -1.20
C SER A 55 12.72 49.79 -0.23
N TRP A 56 13.31 50.92 -0.63
CA TRP A 56 14.20 51.74 0.20
C TRP A 56 13.87 53.24 0.06
N PRO A 57 13.71 54.02 1.15
CA PRO A 57 13.76 53.60 2.56
C PRO A 57 12.61 52.63 2.93
N ILE A 58 12.83 51.81 3.96
CA ILE A 58 11.85 50.81 4.43
C ILE A 58 10.70 51.51 5.17
N ASP A 59 9.47 51.14 4.84
CA ASP A 59 8.26 51.58 5.54
C ASP A 59 7.83 50.52 6.58
N ASN A 60 8.11 50.79 7.85
CA ASN A 60 7.75 49.92 8.97
C ASN A 60 6.27 50.03 9.39
N THR A 61 5.46 50.82 8.68
CA THR A 61 4.01 50.96 8.95
C THR A 61 3.15 50.07 8.06
N GLN A 62 3.73 49.48 7.00
CA GLN A 62 2.99 48.62 6.10
C GLN A 62 2.65 47.28 6.76
N PRO A 63 1.38 46.85 6.74
CA PRO A 63 1.00 45.55 7.26
C PRO A 63 1.54 44.44 6.35
N GLY A 64 2.13 43.40 6.94
CA GLY A 64 2.60 42.24 6.19
C GLY A 64 3.73 41.48 6.88
N ASP A 65 3.96 40.25 6.43
CA ASP A 65 5.07 39.42 6.89
C ASP A 65 6.14 39.29 5.81
N GLY A 66 7.32 39.88 6.05
CA GLY A 66 8.44 39.85 5.11
C GLY A 66 8.99 38.45 4.81
N ALA A 67 8.68 37.43 5.64
CA ALA A 67 9.04 36.04 5.35
C ALA A 67 8.07 35.33 4.39
N LYS A 68 6.85 35.86 4.21
CA LYS A 68 5.82 35.27 3.32
C LYS A 68 5.83 35.87 1.90
N LYS A 69 6.61 36.93 1.68
CA LYS A 69 6.78 37.51 0.33
C LYS A 69 7.53 36.51 -0.57
N PRO A 70 7.13 36.33 -1.84
CA PRO A 70 7.80 35.41 -2.74
C PRO A 70 9.22 35.90 -3.04
N ILE A 71 10.22 35.24 -2.45
CA ILE A 71 11.64 35.48 -2.75
C ILE A 71 12.10 34.67 -3.96
N PHE A 72 11.24 33.79 -4.47
CA PHE A 72 11.52 32.97 -5.65
C PHE A 72 10.92 33.60 -6.92
N SER A 73 11.35 34.82 -7.26
CA SER A 73 11.12 35.42 -8.59
C SER A 73 12.15 34.95 -9.64
N GLY A 74 12.91 33.89 -9.34
CA GLY A 74 14.07 33.46 -10.14
C GLY A 74 15.37 34.20 -9.81
N ARG A 75 15.37 35.10 -8.81
CA ARG A 75 16.54 35.80 -8.26
C ARG A 75 16.68 35.52 -6.77
N SER A 76 17.89 35.63 -6.22
CA SER A 76 18.14 35.45 -4.77
C SER A 76 17.87 36.72 -3.93
N HIS A 77 17.43 37.82 -4.55
CA HIS A 77 17.23 39.12 -3.91
C HIS A 77 16.09 39.91 -4.57
N ASN A 78 15.66 40.97 -3.87
CA ASN A 78 14.69 41.94 -4.38
C ASN A 78 15.42 43.09 -5.11
N ASP A 79 14.76 43.70 -6.10
CA ASP A 79 15.37 44.75 -6.93
C ASP A 79 15.63 46.05 -6.18
N ASN A 80 14.91 46.33 -5.09
CA ASN A 80 15.04 47.59 -4.34
C ASN A 80 14.86 47.43 -2.83
N GLY A 81 15.41 46.38 -2.22
CA GLY A 81 15.31 46.21 -0.77
C GLY A 81 16.37 45.29 -0.18
N SER A 82 15.99 44.56 0.85
CA SER A 82 16.87 43.68 1.63
C SER A 82 16.27 42.29 1.82
N VAL A 83 17.14 41.31 2.05
CA VAL A 83 16.77 39.95 2.45
C VAL A 83 17.67 39.52 3.59
N VAL A 84 17.07 39.05 4.69
CA VAL A 84 17.79 38.38 5.78
C VAL A 84 17.38 36.91 5.78
N ARG A 85 18.36 36.01 5.62
CA ARG A 85 18.12 34.57 5.61
C ARG A 85 19.25 33.81 6.30
N PHE A 86 18.93 32.65 6.87
CA PHE A 86 19.91 31.66 7.27
C PHE A 86 20.03 30.59 6.19
N VAL A 87 21.25 30.14 5.96
CA VAL A 87 21.59 29.07 5.03
C VAL A 87 22.37 28.01 5.77
N ASP A 88 21.83 26.80 5.82
CA ASP A 88 22.49 25.62 6.36
C ASP A 88 23.07 24.79 5.21
N ILE A 89 24.37 24.57 5.21
CA ILE A 89 25.08 23.80 4.18
C ILE A 89 25.46 22.43 4.78
N PRO A 90 24.93 21.32 4.23
CA PRO A 90 25.28 19.98 4.71
C PRO A 90 26.77 19.67 4.51
N PRO A 91 27.31 18.69 5.25
CA PRO A 91 28.66 18.16 5.02
C PRO A 91 28.92 17.82 3.55
N GLY A 92 30.09 18.20 3.04
CA GLY A 92 30.54 17.90 1.67
C GLY A 92 29.78 18.63 0.54
N CYS A 93 28.76 19.43 0.84
CA CYS A 93 27.93 20.10 -0.16
C CYS A 93 28.50 21.45 -0.60
N CYS A 94 28.09 21.91 -1.79
CA CYS A 94 28.43 23.25 -2.28
C CYS A 94 27.26 23.90 -3.02
N SER A 95 27.24 25.23 -3.06
CA SER A 95 26.37 26.00 -3.95
C SER A 95 26.85 25.87 -5.41
N PRO A 96 26.02 26.20 -6.41
CA PRO A 96 26.54 26.53 -7.73
C PRO A 96 27.45 27.77 -7.67
N MET A 97 28.28 27.95 -8.68
CA MET A 97 28.96 29.21 -8.95
C MET A 97 27.92 30.23 -9.43
N HIS A 98 27.73 31.32 -8.70
CA HIS A 98 26.67 32.29 -8.97
C HIS A 98 27.05 33.73 -8.64
N ARG A 99 26.34 34.66 -9.27
CA ARG A 99 26.40 36.11 -9.00
C ARG A 99 25.00 36.65 -8.76
N THR A 100 24.90 37.56 -7.81
CA THR A 100 23.73 38.40 -7.53
C THR A 100 24.14 39.87 -7.56
N GLN A 101 23.24 40.75 -8.01
CA GLN A 101 23.42 42.20 -7.96
C GLN A 101 23.15 42.74 -6.57
N THR A 102 23.93 42.28 -5.60
CA THR A 102 23.78 42.61 -4.19
C THR A 102 25.10 42.93 -3.51
N LEU A 103 24.98 43.65 -2.39
CA LEU A 103 25.97 43.63 -1.31
C LEU A 103 25.50 42.62 -0.27
N ASP A 104 26.30 41.57 -0.05
CA ASP A 104 25.95 40.53 0.91
C ASP A 104 26.89 40.59 2.12
N TYR A 105 26.31 40.48 3.31
CA TYR A 105 27.04 40.16 4.52
C TYR A 105 26.79 38.68 4.84
N GLY A 106 27.76 37.83 4.54
CA GLY A 106 27.74 36.40 4.87
C GLY A 106 28.47 36.16 6.19
N ILE A 107 27.71 35.96 7.27
CA ILE A 107 28.24 35.82 8.63
C ILE A 107 28.11 34.36 9.04
N VAL A 108 29.23 33.69 9.33
CA VAL A 108 29.21 32.30 9.77
C VAL A 108 28.74 32.24 11.22
N ILE A 109 27.62 31.55 11.47
CA ILE A 109 27.03 31.42 12.81
C ILE A 109 27.64 30.25 13.57
N PHE A 110 27.86 29.13 12.87
CA PHE A 110 28.60 27.97 13.37
C PHE A 110 29.10 27.14 12.18
N GLY A 111 30.11 26.29 12.42
CA GLY A 111 30.73 25.46 11.39
C GLY A 111 31.84 26.18 10.63
N GLU A 112 32.24 25.59 9.51
CA GLU A 112 33.31 26.06 8.63
C GLU A 112 32.86 25.96 7.16
N VAL A 113 33.19 26.96 6.34
CA VAL A 113 32.86 27.01 4.91
C VAL A 113 33.98 27.64 4.11
N GLU A 114 34.23 27.15 2.91
CA GLU A 114 35.14 27.76 1.93
C GLU A 114 34.35 28.62 0.94
N LEU A 115 34.77 29.87 0.79
CA LEU A 115 34.38 30.75 -0.30
C LEU A 115 35.36 30.56 -1.46
N GLU A 116 34.86 30.27 -2.64
CA GLU A 116 35.60 30.17 -3.90
C GLU A 116 35.11 31.23 -4.89
N LEU A 117 36.04 32.01 -5.47
CA LEU A 117 35.76 33.00 -6.51
C LEU A 117 36.03 32.43 -7.91
N ASP A 118 35.47 33.06 -8.93
CA ASP A 118 35.70 32.68 -10.33
C ASP A 118 37.15 32.88 -10.82
N SER A 119 37.96 33.64 -10.08
CA SER A 119 39.42 33.71 -10.26
C SER A 119 40.17 32.45 -9.81
N GLY A 120 39.49 31.54 -9.09
CA GLY A 120 40.09 30.39 -8.42
C GLY A 120 40.63 30.70 -7.02
N GLU A 121 40.56 31.95 -6.56
CA GLU A 121 40.91 32.29 -5.18
C GLU A 121 39.92 31.68 -4.18
N LYS A 122 40.45 31.12 -3.09
CA LYS A 122 39.68 30.45 -2.04
C LYS A 122 40.02 30.98 -0.66
N ARG A 123 39.03 31.11 0.22
CA ARG A 123 39.23 31.44 1.65
C ARG A 123 38.26 30.63 2.51
N THR A 124 38.79 30.02 3.57
CA THR A 124 38.00 29.35 4.59
C THR A 124 37.53 30.35 5.64
N LEU A 125 36.24 30.34 5.93
CA LEU A 125 35.59 31.12 6.97
C LEU A 125 35.11 30.19 8.09
N ARG A 126 35.27 30.63 9.33
CA ARG A 126 34.88 29.94 10.56
C ARG A 126 33.85 30.75 11.32
N GLN A 127 33.30 30.17 12.39
CA GLN A 127 32.35 30.84 13.27
C GLN A 127 32.76 32.28 13.61
N SER A 128 31.81 33.21 13.43
CA SER A 128 31.95 34.67 13.57
C SER A 128 32.71 35.40 12.47
N ASP A 129 33.34 34.70 11.52
CA ASP A 129 33.90 35.35 10.34
C ASP A 129 32.78 35.92 9.47
N THR A 130 33.07 37.06 8.84
CA THR A 130 32.13 37.77 7.96
C THR A 130 32.75 37.99 6.60
N CYS A 131 32.10 37.47 5.56
CA CYS A 131 32.36 37.84 4.18
C CYS A 131 31.53 39.07 3.81
N VAL A 132 32.17 40.06 3.20
CA VAL A 132 31.51 41.18 2.53
C VAL A 132 31.59 40.94 1.03
N GLN A 133 30.53 40.37 0.47
CA GLN A 133 30.47 39.97 -0.94
C GLN A 133 29.89 41.12 -1.77
N ARG A 134 30.65 41.62 -2.76
CA ARG A 134 30.30 42.84 -3.52
C ARG A 134 29.95 42.50 -4.97
N GLY A 135 28.85 41.77 -5.19
CA GLY A 135 28.39 41.29 -6.50
C GLY A 135 29.42 40.47 -7.28
N THR A 136 30.33 39.80 -6.56
CA THR A 136 31.34 38.89 -7.11
C THR A 136 30.72 37.54 -7.44
N ASN A 137 31.23 36.87 -8.48
CA ASN A 137 30.79 35.52 -8.83
C ASN A 137 31.49 34.52 -7.91
N HIS A 138 30.72 33.65 -7.26
CA HIS A 138 31.24 32.86 -6.16
C HIS A 138 30.48 31.56 -5.89
N LEU A 139 31.14 30.69 -5.14
CA LEU A 139 30.65 29.40 -4.67
C LEU A 139 30.98 29.24 -3.19
N TRP A 140 30.02 28.72 -2.43
CA TRP A 140 30.20 28.34 -1.03
C TRP A 140 30.29 26.82 -0.92
N ARG A 141 31.34 26.31 -0.27
CA ARG A 141 31.60 24.87 -0.14
C ARG A 141 31.82 24.50 1.32
N ASN A 142 31.05 23.55 1.83
CA ASN A 142 31.34 22.93 3.11
C ASN A 142 32.25 21.72 2.87
N ASN A 143 33.55 21.89 3.12
CA ASN A 143 34.55 20.82 2.99
C ASN A 143 34.63 19.90 4.22
N THR A 144 33.76 20.10 5.22
CA THR A 144 33.81 19.38 6.49
C THR A 144 32.79 18.25 6.57
N ASP A 145 32.90 17.44 7.63
CA ASP A 145 31.94 16.41 8.01
C ASP A 145 30.81 16.95 8.93
N GLN A 146 30.85 18.24 9.28
CA GLN A 146 29.86 18.91 10.13
C GLN A 146 28.97 19.86 9.33
N TRP A 147 27.78 20.17 9.86
CA TRP A 147 26.92 21.20 9.29
C TRP A 147 27.48 22.60 9.51
N THR A 148 27.23 23.49 8.56
CA THR A 148 27.62 24.91 8.66
C THR A 148 26.42 25.81 8.44
N ARG A 149 26.24 26.82 9.29
CA ARG A 149 25.21 27.85 9.15
C ARG A 149 25.81 29.20 8.85
N ILE A 150 25.26 29.88 7.85
CA ILE A 150 25.61 31.24 7.47
C ILE A 150 24.35 32.10 7.53
N ALA A 151 24.41 33.25 8.20
CA ALA A 151 23.44 34.31 8.06
C ALA A 151 23.83 35.18 6.86
N PHE A 152 22.93 35.34 5.90
CA PHE A 152 23.09 36.24 4.78
C PHE A 152 22.15 37.42 4.91
N ILE A 153 22.73 38.62 4.85
CA ILE A 153 22.01 39.88 4.70
C ILE A 153 22.35 40.43 3.33
N LEU A 154 21.39 40.37 2.40
CA LEU A 154 21.54 40.84 1.03
C LEU A 154 20.87 42.20 0.91
N LEU A 155 21.59 43.16 0.34
CA LEU A 155 21.08 44.49 0.00
C LEU A 155 21.15 44.67 -1.51
N SER A 156 20.09 45.18 -2.12
CA SER A 156 20.12 45.53 -3.55
C SER A 156 21.28 46.49 -3.84
N SER A 157 22.02 46.21 -4.91
CA SER A 157 23.14 47.05 -5.36
C SER A 157 22.86 47.62 -6.75
N LYS A 158 23.58 48.69 -7.11
CA LYS A 158 23.55 49.19 -8.49
C LYS A 158 24.20 48.16 -9.43
N GLN A 159 23.70 48.09 -10.66
CA GLN A 159 24.29 47.29 -11.73
C GLN A 159 25.80 47.54 -11.81
N ILE A 160 26.58 46.46 -11.71
CA ILE A 160 28.04 46.52 -11.81
C ILE A 160 28.43 46.65 -13.28
N VAL A 161 29.23 47.67 -13.59
CA VAL A 161 29.75 47.96 -14.93
C VAL A 161 31.27 48.11 -14.86
N ILE A 162 32.00 47.25 -15.57
CA ILE A 162 33.47 47.30 -15.69
C ILE A 162 33.80 47.40 -17.17
N ASP A 163 34.56 48.41 -17.58
CA ASP A 163 34.94 48.66 -18.99
C ASP A 163 33.75 48.63 -19.97
N GLY A 164 32.61 49.18 -19.54
CA GLY A 164 31.37 49.20 -20.33
C GLY A 164 30.61 47.87 -20.38
N LYS A 165 31.13 46.79 -19.80
CA LYS A 165 30.46 45.50 -19.68
C LYS A 165 29.63 45.42 -18.41
N GLN A 166 28.34 45.16 -18.55
CA GLN A 166 27.44 44.88 -17.44
C GLN A 166 27.65 43.44 -16.93
N LEU A 167 27.74 43.28 -15.62
CA LEU A 167 27.81 41.97 -14.96
C LEU A 167 26.44 41.62 -14.39
N SER A 168 25.71 40.73 -15.05
CA SER A 168 24.35 40.32 -14.65
C SER A 168 24.33 39.13 -13.67
N ASP A 169 23.15 38.91 -13.09
CA ASP A 169 22.84 37.75 -12.24
C ASP A 169 22.89 36.46 -13.05
N HIS A 170 23.55 35.42 -12.54
CA HIS A 170 23.62 34.10 -13.15
C HIS A 170 23.84 33.01 -12.09
N GLY A 171 23.45 31.76 -12.40
CA GLY A 171 23.71 30.60 -11.54
C GLY A 171 22.52 30.10 -10.72
N PHE A 172 21.33 30.71 -10.87
CA PHE A 172 20.05 30.16 -10.38
C PHE A 172 19.20 29.70 -11.58
N PRO A 173 18.44 28.60 -11.46
CA PRO A 173 17.56 28.14 -12.54
C PRO A 173 16.55 29.24 -12.89
N ALA A 174 16.60 29.69 -14.14
CA ALA A 174 15.69 30.68 -14.69
C ALA A 174 14.34 30.01 -14.94
N ASP A 175 13.47 29.99 -13.93
CA ASP A 175 11.99 29.94 -13.99
C ASP A 175 11.40 29.18 -12.78
N PRO A 176 10.77 29.86 -11.81
CA PRO A 176 10.09 29.23 -10.67
C PRO A 176 9.01 28.20 -11.08
N THR A 177 8.40 28.35 -12.25
CA THR A 177 7.39 27.40 -12.77
C THR A 177 7.99 26.06 -13.21
N GLN A 178 9.31 25.99 -13.40
CA GLN A 178 10.03 24.73 -13.64
C GLN A 178 10.52 24.07 -12.35
N VAL A 179 10.75 24.85 -11.29
CA VAL A 179 11.23 24.36 -9.98
C VAL A 179 10.08 23.78 -9.16
N PHE A 180 8.88 24.36 -9.22
CA PHE A 180 7.73 23.90 -8.43
C PHE A 180 7.27 22.46 -8.76
N PRO A 181 7.17 22.04 -10.04
CA PRO A 181 6.85 20.65 -10.40
C PRO A 181 7.95 19.66 -10.00
N GLN A 182 9.22 20.06 -10.09
CA GLN A 182 10.37 19.24 -9.69
C GLN A 182 10.47 19.10 -8.17
N LEU A 183 10.15 20.15 -7.41
CA LEU A 183 10.04 20.13 -5.95
C LEU A 183 8.82 19.34 -5.46
N LEU A 184 7.67 19.42 -6.15
CA LEU A 184 6.51 18.59 -5.85
C LEU A 184 6.77 17.12 -6.17
N GLN A 185 7.42 16.81 -7.29
CA GLN A 185 7.84 15.45 -7.62
C GLN A 185 8.89 14.92 -6.63
N SER A 186 9.89 15.72 -6.24
CA SER A 186 10.89 15.28 -5.26
C SER A 186 10.31 15.14 -3.85
N ARG A 187 9.34 15.98 -3.44
CA ARG A 187 8.68 15.91 -2.12
C ARG A 187 7.61 14.82 -2.01
N LEU A 188 6.83 14.56 -3.05
CA LEU A 188 5.80 13.51 -3.04
C LEU A 188 6.38 12.11 -3.28
N PHE A 189 7.55 12.00 -3.93
CA PHE A 189 8.12 10.70 -4.34
C PHE A 189 9.52 10.42 -3.79
N SER A 190 10.05 11.22 -2.84
CA SER A 190 11.39 11.02 -2.26
C SER A 190 11.56 9.65 -1.58
N THR A 191 10.49 9.01 -1.12
CA THR A 191 10.49 7.64 -0.58
C THR A 191 10.16 6.56 -1.61
N MET A 192 9.77 6.92 -2.82
CA MET A 192 9.50 5.99 -3.91
C MET A 192 10.47 6.26 -5.04
N LYS A 193 11.63 5.59 -5.02
CA LYS A 193 12.53 5.54 -6.18
C LYS A 193 11.69 5.27 -7.43
N THR A 194 11.58 6.27 -8.30
CA THR A 194 10.80 6.30 -9.54
C THR A 194 11.40 5.38 -10.61
N THR A 195 11.77 4.16 -10.25
CA THR A 195 11.97 3.15 -11.27
C THR A 195 10.59 2.75 -11.77
N ARG A 196 10.34 2.85 -13.08
CA ARG A 196 9.13 2.39 -13.77
C ARG A 196 8.84 0.87 -13.60
N LYS A 197 9.48 0.19 -12.65
CA LYS A 197 9.52 -1.27 -12.47
C LYS A 197 8.62 -1.77 -11.32
N GLY A 198 7.86 -0.91 -10.65
CA GLY A 198 6.92 -1.29 -9.59
C GLY A 198 5.53 -1.65 -10.11
N ILE A 199 4.77 -2.42 -9.33
CA ILE A 199 3.34 -2.66 -9.54
C ILE A 199 2.58 -1.36 -9.25
N HIS A 200 1.79 -0.91 -10.22
CA HIS A 200 0.95 0.28 -10.12
C HIS A 200 -0.53 -0.10 -10.11
N ARG A 201 -1.32 0.64 -9.34
CA ARG A 201 -2.78 0.56 -9.29
C ARG A 201 -3.36 1.96 -9.17
N ALA A 202 -4.63 2.14 -9.55
CA ALA A 202 -5.28 3.44 -9.38
C ALA A 202 -5.32 3.81 -7.88
N PRO A 203 -5.06 5.07 -7.50
CA PRO A 203 -4.72 6.22 -8.35
C PRO A 203 -3.23 6.26 -8.76
N ILE A 204 -2.95 6.09 -10.07
CA ILE A 204 -1.59 5.90 -10.63
C ILE A 204 -0.65 7.07 -10.32
N GLY A 205 -1.19 8.28 -10.20
CA GLY A 205 -0.43 9.50 -9.91
C GLY A 205 0.31 9.47 -8.56
N PHE A 206 0.02 8.50 -7.68
CA PHE A 206 0.67 8.37 -6.36
C PHE A 206 1.82 7.35 -6.34
N GLY A 207 2.28 6.88 -7.50
CA GLY A 207 3.44 5.98 -7.61
C GLY A 207 3.07 4.49 -7.56
N PRO A 208 4.07 3.60 -7.41
CA PRO A 208 3.82 2.17 -7.22
C PRO A 208 3.01 1.91 -5.96
N ALA A 209 2.02 1.02 -6.04
CA ALA A 209 1.06 0.81 -4.98
C ALA A 209 1.46 -0.40 -4.10
N PRO A 210 1.72 -0.20 -2.78
CA PRO A 210 2.02 -1.31 -1.87
C PRO A 210 0.93 -2.38 -1.88
N SER A 211 1.30 -3.65 -1.81
CA SER A 211 0.38 -4.80 -1.89
C SER A 211 1.02 -6.04 -1.28
N PRO A 212 0.28 -7.17 -1.16
CA PRO A 212 0.89 -8.46 -0.84
C PRO A 212 2.23 -8.73 -1.53
N ARG A 213 2.35 -8.37 -2.82
CA ARG A 213 3.52 -8.70 -3.64
C ARG A 213 4.57 -7.58 -3.71
N GLN A 214 4.31 -6.43 -3.08
CA GLN A 214 5.21 -5.27 -3.16
C GLN A 214 5.15 -4.40 -1.90
N ALA A 215 6.27 -4.30 -1.19
CA ALA A 215 6.51 -3.33 -0.13
C ALA A 215 6.75 -1.92 -0.69
N PRO A 216 6.70 -0.86 0.14
CA PRO A 216 6.94 0.52 -0.32
C PRO A 216 8.28 0.72 -1.02
N ASP A 217 9.30 -0.06 -0.67
CA ASP A 217 10.63 -0.04 -1.29
C ASP A 217 10.76 -0.97 -2.51
N GLY A 218 9.69 -1.68 -2.89
CA GLY A 218 9.65 -2.65 -3.98
C GLY A 218 9.98 -4.09 -3.59
N SER A 219 10.36 -4.36 -2.32
CA SER A 219 10.69 -5.70 -1.85
C SER A 219 9.45 -6.59 -1.63
N ARG A 220 9.63 -7.90 -1.42
CA ARG A 220 8.54 -8.82 -1.05
C ARG A 220 8.46 -8.98 0.47
N PHE A 221 7.24 -9.14 0.98
CA PHE A 221 6.99 -9.43 2.40
C PHE A 221 7.23 -10.91 2.72
N ASP A 222 7.64 -11.19 3.96
CA ASP A 222 7.66 -12.54 4.54
C ASP A 222 6.29 -12.87 5.13
N TRP A 223 5.81 -14.09 4.88
CA TRP A 223 4.41 -14.50 5.08
C TRP A 223 4.22 -15.49 6.22
N SER A 224 5.14 -15.53 7.18
CA SER A 224 5.34 -16.67 8.08
C SER A 224 4.23 -16.98 9.11
N GLN A 225 3.01 -16.39 9.07
CA GLN A 225 1.92 -16.66 10.03
C GLN A 225 0.50 -16.59 9.40
N ALA A 226 -0.27 -17.70 9.32
CA ALA A 226 -1.64 -17.72 8.79
C ALA A 226 -2.49 -18.91 9.30
N ARG A 227 -3.81 -18.72 9.55
CA ARG A 227 -4.73 -19.79 10.03
C ARG A 227 -5.89 -20.03 9.05
N THR A 228 -6.29 -21.29 8.81
CA THR A 228 -7.30 -21.67 7.80
C THR A 228 -8.28 -22.76 8.28
N THR A 229 -9.57 -22.62 7.97
CA THR A 229 -10.62 -23.63 8.20
C THR A 229 -11.27 -24.02 6.87
N THR A 230 -11.46 -25.31 6.59
CA THR A 230 -11.95 -25.84 5.30
C THR A 230 -13.11 -26.82 5.48
N VAL A 231 -14.12 -26.71 4.61
CA VAL A 231 -15.27 -27.64 4.50
C VAL A 231 -15.47 -27.99 3.02
N VAL A 232 -15.33 -29.28 2.66
CA VAL A 232 -15.55 -29.79 1.30
C VAL A 232 -16.85 -30.59 1.26
N VAL A 233 -17.70 -30.26 0.28
CA VAL A 233 -18.99 -30.90 0.04
C VAL A 233 -19.07 -31.45 -1.38
N GLU A 234 -19.78 -32.55 -1.59
CA GLU A 234 -20.15 -33.08 -2.90
C GLU A 234 -21.50 -32.52 -3.32
N VAL A 235 -21.62 -32.13 -4.59
CA VAL A 235 -22.82 -31.50 -5.15
C VAL A 235 -23.27 -32.17 -6.45
N GLU A 236 -24.51 -31.88 -6.87
CA GLU A 236 -24.99 -32.29 -8.19
C GLU A 236 -24.23 -31.53 -9.30
N ARG A 237 -23.79 -32.27 -10.33
CA ARG A 237 -22.93 -31.77 -11.41
C ARG A 237 -23.52 -30.56 -12.11
N GLU A 238 -24.82 -30.55 -12.35
CA GLU A 238 -25.50 -29.48 -13.07
C GLU A 238 -25.45 -28.15 -12.28
N CYS A 239 -25.31 -28.21 -10.96
CA CYS A 239 -25.12 -27.00 -10.15
C CYS A 239 -23.76 -26.36 -10.41
N VAL A 240 -22.71 -27.19 -10.56
CA VAL A 240 -21.36 -26.70 -10.86
C VAL A 240 -21.29 -26.19 -12.29
N GLU A 241 -21.78 -26.97 -13.26
CA GLU A 241 -21.79 -26.58 -14.67
C GLU A 241 -22.54 -25.25 -14.90
N ALA A 242 -23.63 -24.99 -14.17
CA ALA A 242 -24.38 -23.74 -14.26
C ALA A 242 -23.61 -22.51 -13.74
N LEU A 243 -22.58 -22.69 -12.92
CA LEU A 243 -21.76 -21.61 -12.36
C LEU A 243 -20.48 -21.36 -13.15
N LEU A 244 -20.11 -22.26 -14.06
CA LEU A 244 -18.90 -22.15 -14.84
C LEU A 244 -19.06 -21.15 -15.99
N PRO A 245 -18.10 -20.25 -16.20
CA PRO A 245 -18.08 -19.41 -17.39
C PRO A 245 -17.74 -20.22 -18.64
N ALA A 246 -17.99 -19.61 -19.80
CA ALA A 246 -17.65 -20.22 -21.09
C ALA A 246 -16.17 -20.60 -21.18
N GLY A 247 -15.91 -21.82 -21.65
CA GLY A 247 -14.57 -22.39 -21.77
C GLY A 247 -14.10 -23.20 -20.55
N TYR A 248 -14.93 -23.32 -19.51
CA TYR A 248 -14.67 -24.22 -18.38
C TYR A 248 -15.73 -25.32 -18.31
N THR A 249 -15.31 -26.54 -18.00
CA THR A 249 -16.21 -27.70 -17.88
C THR A 249 -15.86 -28.55 -16.67
N VAL A 250 -16.83 -29.29 -16.13
CA VAL A 250 -16.52 -30.36 -15.16
C VAL A 250 -15.86 -31.52 -15.93
N SER A 251 -14.80 -32.10 -15.39
CA SER A 251 -14.11 -33.25 -15.98
C SER A 251 -15.07 -34.40 -16.26
N ASP A 252 -15.04 -34.96 -17.47
CA ASP A 252 -15.94 -36.04 -17.92
C ASP A 252 -15.90 -37.28 -17.03
N ASN A 253 -14.78 -37.50 -16.34
CA ASN A 253 -14.60 -38.65 -15.44
C ASN A 253 -15.27 -38.47 -14.08
N VAL A 254 -15.89 -37.31 -13.80
CA VAL A 254 -16.49 -36.99 -12.50
C VAL A 254 -18.00 -36.88 -12.61
N THR A 255 -18.71 -37.81 -11.97
CA THR A 255 -20.19 -37.80 -11.93
C THR A 255 -20.73 -36.75 -10.95
N HIS A 256 -20.10 -36.61 -9.78
CA HIS A 256 -20.51 -35.67 -8.75
C HIS A 256 -19.29 -34.85 -8.29
N PRO A 257 -19.11 -33.63 -8.82
CA PRO A 257 -18.00 -32.78 -8.43
C PRO A 257 -18.13 -32.29 -6.99
N THR A 258 -17.03 -31.79 -6.44
CA THR A 258 -17.00 -31.22 -5.09
C THR A 258 -16.89 -29.70 -5.10
N VAL A 259 -17.41 -29.06 -4.06
CA VAL A 259 -17.28 -27.63 -3.77
C VAL A 259 -16.58 -27.49 -2.42
N LEU A 260 -15.50 -26.72 -2.39
CA LEU A 260 -14.81 -26.34 -1.16
C LEU A 260 -15.27 -24.96 -0.71
N PHE A 261 -15.72 -24.87 0.54
CA PHE A 261 -15.91 -23.64 1.30
C PHE A 261 -14.74 -23.50 2.28
N GLU A 262 -13.92 -22.47 2.10
CA GLU A 262 -12.73 -22.25 2.91
C GLU A 262 -12.82 -20.91 3.61
N VAL A 263 -12.78 -20.91 4.95
CA VAL A 263 -12.67 -19.69 5.75
C VAL A 263 -11.22 -19.51 6.18
N MET A 264 -10.59 -18.41 5.81
CA MET A 264 -9.24 -18.07 6.28
C MET A 264 -9.29 -16.93 7.29
N GLU A 265 -8.52 -17.06 8.37
CA GLU A 265 -8.34 -16.03 9.39
C GLU A 265 -6.87 -15.60 9.36
N LEU A 266 -6.58 -14.58 8.56
CA LEU A 266 -5.21 -14.10 8.33
C LEU A 266 -4.86 -13.06 9.39
N ARG A 267 -3.70 -13.20 10.04
CA ARG A 267 -3.27 -12.34 11.15
C ARG A 267 -1.81 -11.94 10.97
N ASN A 268 -1.43 -10.81 11.56
CA ASN A 268 -0.06 -10.31 11.57
C ASN A 268 0.56 -10.16 10.17
N LEU A 269 -0.20 -9.62 9.22
CA LEU A 269 0.25 -9.48 7.84
C LEU A 269 1.17 -8.27 7.68
N PRO A 270 2.45 -8.44 7.29
CA PRO A 270 3.39 -7.33 7.22
C PRO A 270 3.00 -6.24 6.22
N TRP A 271 2.40 -6.63 5.09
CA TRP A 271 1.94 -5.69 4.07
C TRP A 271 0.75 -4.82 4.53
N LEU A 272 0.06 -5.24 5.60
CA LEU A 272 -0.96 -4.45 6.30
C LEU A 272 -0.47 -3.92 7.65
N ALA A 273 0.84 -3.79 7.83
CA ALA A 273 1.46 -3.30 9.07
C ALA A 273 0.98 -4.07 10.32
N GLY A 274 0.92 -5.40 10.24
CA GLY A 274 0.55 -6.28 11.36
C GLY A 274 -0.96 -6.52 11.53
N ARG A 275 -1.81 -5.87 10.72
CA ARG A 275 -3.25 -6.14 10.71
C ARG A 275 -3.58 -7.50 10.07
N GLY A 276 -4.82 -7.93 10.25
CA GLY A 276 -5.36 -9.16 9.68
C GLY A 276 -6.74 -8.94 9.07
N TYR A 277 -7.23 -9.93 8.33
CA TYR A 277 -8.56 -9.94 7.73
C TYR A 277 -9.04 -11.39 7.60
N ASN A 278 -10.34 -11.55 7.32
CA ASN A 278 -10.96 -12.86 7.14
C ASN A 278 -11.47 -13.00 5.71
N THR A 279 -11.46 -14.23 5.21
CA THR A 279 -11.97 -14.58 3.87
C THR A 279 -12.91 -15.77 3.93
N LEU A 280 -13.79 -15.89 2.94
CA LEU A 280 -14.45 -17.14 2.60
C LEU A 280 -14.36 -17.38 1.08
N GLY A 281 -13.60 -18.40 0.68
CA GLY A 281 -13.49 -18.84 -0.70
C GLY A 281 -14.47 -19.95 -1.04
N VAL A 282 -15.07 -19.88 -2.22
CA VAL A 282 -15.88 -20.96 -2.82
C VAL A 282 -15.17 -21.47 -4.06
N TYR A 283 -14.71 -22.72 -4.01
CA TYR A 283 -13.96 -23.37 -5.08
C TYR A 283 -14.74 -24.54 -5.64
N LEU A 284 -14.92 -24.56 -6.96
CA LEU A 284 -15.50 -25.66 -7.71
C LEU A 284 -14.36 -26.59 -8.11
N ASN A 285 -14.39 -27.85 -7.71
CA ASN A 285 -13.32 -28.80 -8.00
C ASN A 285 -13.61 -29.60 -9.28
N ASP A 286 -12.57 -30.25 -9.78
CA ASP A 286 -12.58 -31.11 -10.97
C ASP A 286 -12.91 -30.35 -12.26
N ILE A 287 -12.45 -29.10 -12.35
CA ILE A 287 -12.73 -28.21 -13.47
C ILE A 287 -11.60 -28.26 -14.49
N VAL A 288 -11.97 -28.41 -15.75
CA VAL A 288 -11.09 -28.34 -16.92
C VAL A 288 -11.25 -26.98 -17.57
N CYS A 289 -10.14 -26.25 -17.68
CA CYS A 289 -10.03 -25.00 -18.44
C CYS A 289 -9.64 -25.32 -19.88
N ASN A 290 -10.59 -25.17 -20.80
CA ASN A 290 -10.40 -25.34 -22.26
C ASN A 290 -10.12 -24.00 -22.96
N ARG A 291 -9.86 -22.92 -22.20
CA ARG A 291 -9.50 -21.60 -22.75
C ARG A 291 -8.02 -21.49 -23.12
N VAL A 292 -7.23 -22.49 -22.77
CA VAL A 292 -5.77 -22.55 -22.94
C VAL A 292 -5.37 -23.92 -23.50
N GLU A 293 -4.23 -23.98 -24.17
CA GLU A 293 -3.68 -25.22 -24.75
C GLU A 293 -2.25 -25.47 -24.22
N PRO A 294 -1.96 -26.62 -23.58
CA PRO A 294 -2.91 -27.69 -23.26
C PRO A 294 -3.91 -27.29 -22.18
N ALA A 295 -5.09 -27.93 -22.20
CA ALA A 295 -6.11 -27.72 -21.18
C ALA A 295 -5.58 -28.02 -19.77
N VAL A 296 -5.98 -27.21 -18.79
CA VAL A 296 -5.54 -27.32 -17.40
C VAL A 296 -6.69 -27.80 -16.52
N THR A 297 -6.45 -28.80 -15.67
CA THR A 297 -7.45 -29.28 -14.70
C THR A 297 -7.05 -28.86 -13.28
N ALA A 298 -7.91 -28.11 -12.59
CA ALA A 298 -7.68 -27.64 -11.22
C ALA A 298 -8.99 -27.21 -10.53
N SER A 299 -8.88 -26.63 -9.33
CA SER A 299 -10.03 -26.04 -8.62
C SER A 299 -10.30 -24.63 -9.13
N TYR A 300 -11.53 -24.35 -9.60
CA TYR A 300 -11.95 -23.02 -10.05
C TYR A 300 -12.50 -22.19 -8.89
N MET A 301 -11.88 -21.06 -8.57
CA MET A 301 -12.40 -20.11 -7.59
C MET A 301 -13.59 -19.36 -8.20
N ALA A 302 -14.81 -19.66 -7.74
CA ALA A 302 -16.04 -19.04 -8.22
C ALA A 302 -16.26 -17.65 -7.60
N VAL A 303 -15.99 -17.53 -6.30
CA VAL A 303 -16.06 -16.26 -5.56
C VAL A 303 -15.16 -16.33 -4.32
N LEU A 304 -14.54 -15.20 -3.98
CA LEU A 304 -13.82 -15.04 -2.72
C LEU A 304 -14.38 -13.83 -1.96
N PHE A 305 -15.06 -14.07 -0.86
CA PHE A 305 -15.51 -13.02 0.03
C PHE A 305 -14.38 -12.58 0.95
N GLU A 306 -14.21 -11.28 1.17
CA GLU A 306 -13.26 -10.74 2.14
C GLU A 306 -13.88 -9.58 2.92
N ASN A 307 -13.44 -9.37 4.16
CA ASN A 307 -13.94 -8.29 5.02
C ASN A 307 -13.09 -7.01 4.99
N PHE A 308 -12.10 -6.95 4.09
CA PHE A 308 -11.17 -5.83 3.99
C PHE A 308 -10.94 -5.45 2.52
N THR A 309 -10.95 -4.16 2.20
CA THR A 309 -10.97 -3.71 0.78
C THR A 309 -9.60 -3.82 0.12
N ASP A 310 -8.51 -3.60 0.86
CA ASP A 310 -7.15 -3.68 0.35
C ASP A 310 -6.82 -5.03 -0.31
N PRO A 311 -7.11 -6.21 0.28
CA PRO A 311 -6.88 -7.49 -0.36
C PRO A 311 -7.83 -7.75 -1.54
N ILE A 312 -9.03 -7.14 -1.55
CA ILE A 312 -10.01 -7.24 -2.63
C ILE A 312 -9.46 -6.53 -3.87
N THR A 313 -9.08 -5.26 -3.74
CA THR A 313 -8.60 -4.44 -4.86
C THR A 313 -7.31 -5.01 -5.44
N THR A 314 -6.33 -5.31 -4.59
CA THR A 314 -5.05 -5.92 -4.98
C THR A 314 -5.27 -7.27 -5.68
N GLY A 315 -6.06 -8.17 -5.10
CA GLY A 315 -6.32 -9.48 -5.69
C GLY A 315 -7.05 -9.44 -7.03
N ARG A 316 -8.03 -8.53 -7.20
CA ARG A 316 -8.76 -8.36 -8.46
C ARG A 316 -7.89 -7.77 -9.55
N GLU A 317 -7.17 -6.69 -9.25
CA GLU A 317 -6.43 -5.92 -10.26
C GLU A 317 -5.10 -6.57 -10.66
N GLU A 318 -4.43 -7.25 -9.72
CA GLU A 318 -3.11 -7.84 -9.96
C GLU A 318 -3.20 -9.30 -10.40
N LEU A 319 -4.17 -10.07 -9.88
CA LEU A 319 -4.28 -11.51 -10.14
C LEU A 319 -5.56 -11.91 -10.89
N GLY A 320 -6.61 -11.08 -10.86
CA GLY A 320 -7.90 -11.42 -11.44
C GLY A 320 -8.81 -12.26 -10.54
N PHE A 321 -8.51 -12.40 -9.24
CA PHE A 321 -9.37 -13.18 -8.35
C PHE A 321 -10.79 -12.56 -8.26
N PRO A 322 -11.87 -13.37 -8.25
CA PRO A 322 -13.25 -12.90 -8.18
C PRO A 322 -13.63 -12.48 -6.75
N LYS A 323 -12.90 -11.49 -6.23
CA LYS A 323 -13.07 -11.03 -4.86
C LYS A 323 -14.25 -10.07 -4.73
N VAL A 324 -15.01 -10.19 -3.66
CA VAL A 324 -16.11 -9.30 -3.29
C VAL A 324 -16.12 -9.06 -1.78
N TYR A 325 -16.75 -7.97 -1.35
CA TYR A 325 -16.84 -7.65 0.07
C TYR A 325 -17.96 -8.43 0.77
N ALA A 326 -17.69 -8.91 1.98
CA ALA A 326 -18.69 -9.30 2.97
C ALA A 326 -18.18 -8.97 4.38
N GLU A 327 -19.09 -8.74 5.31
CA GLU A 327 -18.79 -8.71 6.75
C GLU A 327 -18.49 -10.14 7.19
N ILE A 328 -17.24 -10.39 7.60
CA ILE A 328 -16.77 -11.71 8.06
C ILE A 328 -16.12 -11.52 9.43
N PRO A 329 -16.88 -11.55 10.54
CA PRO A 329 -16.30 -11.45 11.88
C PRO A 329 -15.43 -12.67 12.19
N ASP A 330 -14.62 -12.55 13.24
CA ASP A 330 -13.91 -13.70 13.80
C ASP A 330 -14.89 -14.78 14.24
N ALA A 331 -14.46 -16.03 14.16
CA ALA A 331 -15.33 -17.14 14.51
C ALA A 331 -15.74 -17.06 15.99
N ILE A 332 -17.02 -17.30 16.28
CA ILE A 332 -17.47 -17.48 17.66
C ILE A 332 -17.05 -18.90 18.06
N VAL A 333 -16.13 -19.00 19.01
CA VAL A 333 -15.57 -20.26 19.47
C VAL A 333 -15.99 -20.54 20.91
N THR A 334 -16.55 -21.71 21.14
CA THR A 334 -16.88 -22.23 22.47
C THR A 334 -16.32 -23.64 22.61
N GLN A 335 -15.87 -24.02 23.80
CA GLN A 335 -15.29 -25.33 24.04
C GLN A 335 -16.03 -26.04 25.16
N SER A 336 -16.41 -27.31 24.92
CA SER A 336 -17.08 -28.17 25.89
C SER A 336 -16.58 -29.61 25.73
N GLU A 337 -16.16 -30.25 26.81
CA GLU A 337 -15.79 -31.68 26.85
C GLU A 337 -14.80 -32.13 25.74
N GLY A 338 -13.83 -31.28 25.38
CA GLY A 338 -12.83 -31.60 24.34
C GLY A 338 -13.33 -31.39 22.91
N VAL A 339 -14.57 -30.94 22.72
CA VAL A 339 -15.15 -30.53 21.44
C VAL A 339 -15.16 -28.99 21.37
N GLU A 340 -14.64 -28.45 20.26
CA GLU A 340 -14.74 -27.05 19.90
C GLU A 340 -15.97 -26.84 19.02
N ARG A 341 -16.93 -26.05 19.48
CA ARG A 341 -17.99 -25.51 18.62
C ARG A 341 -17.54 -24.17 18.06
N ARG A 342 -17.52 -24.06 16.74
CA ARG A 342 -17.06 -22.89 15.98
C ARG A 342 -18.17 -22.42 15.05
N VAL A 343 -18.45 -21.12 15.05
CA VAL A 343 -19.47 -20.51 14.20
C VAL A 343 -18.86 -19.40 13.35
N HIS A 344 -18.95 -19.55 12.03
CA HIS A 344 -18.64 -18.53 11.04
C HIS A 344 -19.93 -17.96 10.45
N THR A 345 -19.93 -16.65 10.20
CA THR A 345 -21.06 -15.94 9.58
C THR A 345 -20.54 -15.00 8.51
N LEU A 346 -21.31 -14.83 7.44
CA LEU A 346 -21.12 -13.76 6.47
C LEU A 346 -22.38 -12.91 6.42
N ALA A 347 -22.17 -11.59 6.41
CA ALA A 347 -23.24 -10.62 6.24
C ALA A 347 -22.87 -9.55 5.19
N TRP A 348 -23.87 -8.82 4.73
CA TRP A 348 -23.67 -7.61 3.95
C TRP A 348 -24.71 -6.58 4.37
N GLY A 349 -24.27 -5.40 4.79
CA GLY A 349 -25.18 -4.36 5.27
C GLY A 349 -26.00 -4.82 6.48
N GLY A 350 -25.44 -5.69 7.32
CA GLY A 350 -26.11 -6.31 8.46
C GLY A 350 -27.07 -7.47 8.14
N PHE A 351 -27.26 -7.86 6.87
CA PHE A 351 -28.04 -9.05 6.52
C PHE A 351 -27.13 -10.29 6.50
N GLU A 352 -27.28 -11.18 7.49
CA GLU A 352 -26.59 -12.48 7.53
C GLU A 352 -27.13 -13.40 6.44
N PHE A 353 -26.29 -13.72 5.45
CA PHE A 353 -26.67 -14.55 4.32
C PHE A 353 -26.02 -15.92 4.33
N LEU A 354 -25.01 -16.18 5.15
CA LEU A 354 -24.38 -17.49 5.28
C LEU A 354 -23.96 -17.74 6.72
N ARG A 355 -24.24 -18.96 7.21
CA ARG A 355 -23.84 -19.44 8.53
C ARG A 355 -23.26 -20.84 8.43
N LEU A 356 -22.11 -21.04 9.07
CA LEU A 356 -21.42 -22.32 9.16
C LEU A 356 -21.07 -22.60 10.62
N GLU A 357 -21.70 -23.62 11.20
CA GLU A 357 -21.41 -24.10 12.55
C GLU A 357 -20.75 -25.49 12.48
N LEU A 358 -19.65 -25.65 13.20
CA LEU A 358 -18.82 -26.85 13.21
C LEU A 358 -18.61 -27.31 14.64
N GLU A 359 -18.67 -28.62 14.87
CA GLU A 359 -18.20 -29.28 16.09
C GLU A 359 -16.93 -30.05 15.74
N LEU A 360 -15.82 -29.68 16.37
CA LEU A 360 -14.47 -30.10 15.99
C LEU A 360 -13.72 -30.71 17.17
N THR A 361 -12.97 -31.78 16.92
CA THR A 361 -12.07 -32.42 17.88
C THR A 361 -10.64 -32.35 17.36
N ALA A 362 -9.68 -32.13 18.27
CA ALA A 362 -8.26 -32.08 17.92
C ALA A 362 -7.70 -33.48 17.62
N TYR A 363 -6.83 -33.56 16.61
CA TYR A 363 -6.13 -34.76 16.20
C TYR A 363 -4.63 -34.49 16.03
N PRO A 364 -3.76 -35.53 16.08
CA PRO A 364 -2.34 -35.38 15.76
C PRO A 364 -2.13 -34.79 14.37
N VAL A 365 -1.18 -33.85 14.24
CA VAL A 365 -0.95 -33.06 13.02
C VAL A 365 -0.55 -33.90 11.81
N GLU A 366 0.12 -35.04 12.04
CA GLU A 366 0.52 -36.02 11.04
C GLU A 366 -0.68 -36.67 10.32
N ASN A 367 -1.87 -36.58 10.91
CA ASN A 367 -3.12 -37.05 10.31
C ASN A 367 -3.80 -35.99 9.45
N SER A 368 -3.26 -34.76 9.39
CA SER A 368 -3.82 -33.69 8.58
C SER A 368 -3.81 -34.06 7.10
N PRO A 369 -4.95 -33.91 6.39
CA PRO A 369 -5.01 -34.14 4.94
C PRO A 369 -4.21 -33.08 4.15
N ALA A 370 -3.84 -31.96 4.77
CA ALA A 370 -2.95 -30.97 4.17
C ALA A 370 -1.52 -31.48 3.94
N LEU A 371 -1.08 -32.49 4.72
CA LEU A 371 0.26 -33.09 4.58
C LEU A 371 0.32 -34.16 3.48
N LYS A 372 -0.83 -34.61 2.97
CA LYS A 372 -0.96 -35.68 1.96
C LYS A 372 -1.93 -35.27 0.83
N PRO A 373 -1.67 -34.16 0.11
CA PRO A 373 -2.59 -33.64 -0.89
C PRO A 373 -2.97 -34.67 -1.96
N GLU A 374 -2.02 -35.54 -2.37
CA GLU A 374 -2.23 -36.59 -3.36
C GLU A 374 -3.26 -37.66 -2.97
N SER A 375 -3.60 -37.77 -1.68
CA SER A 375 -4.64 -38.71 -1.24
C SER A 375 -6.05 -38.26 -1.60
N ARG A 376 -6.24 -36.99 -2.00
CA ARG A 376 -7.54 -36.45 -2.41
C ARG A 376 -7.92 -36.97 -3.80
N LYS A 377 -9.16 -37.46 -3.91
CA LYS A 377 -9.75 -38.00 -5.15
C LYS A 377 -10.36 -36.93 -6.07
N TYR A 378 -10.42 -35.70 -5.60
CA TYR A 378 -10.88 -34.52 -6.32
C TYR A 378 -9.74 -33.50 -6.42
N THR A 379 -9.87 -32.53 -7.33
CA THR A 379 -8.90 -31.42 -7.35
C THR A 379 -9.01 -30.59 -6.09
N HIS A 380 -7.89 -30.02 -5.64
CA HIS A 380 -7.87 -29.15 -4.46
C HIS A 380 -6.88 -28.00 -4.67
N PRO A 381 -7.13 -26.78 -4.13
CA PRO A 381 -6.19 -25.66 -4.26
C PRO A 381 -4.76 -25.99 -3.86
N THR A 382 -4.58 -26.82 -2.82
CA THR A 382 -3.25 -27.24 -2.33
C THR A 382 -2.61 -28.39 -3.11
N LYS A 383 -3.35 -29.02 -4.03
CA LYS A 383 -2.90 -30.18 -4.83
C LYS A 383 -2.68 -29.78 -6.29
N ASP A 384 -3.69 -29.17 -6.91
CA ASP A 384 -3.75 -28.92 -8.35
C ASP A 384 -3.69 -27.42 -8.68
N GLY A 385 -3.76 -26.55 -7.67
CA GLY A 385 -3.78 -25.10 -7.84
C GLY A 385 -5.19 -24.54 -8.06
N ILE A 386 -5.24 -23.26 -8.42
CA ILE A 386 -6.46 -22.47 -8.52
C ILE A 386 -6.58 -21.91 -9.93
N LEU A 387 -7.70 -22.18 -10.59
CA LEU A 387 -8.15 -21.48 -11.79
C LEU A 387 -9.07 -20.32 -11.40
N HIS A 388 -8.96 -19.23 -12.12
CA HIS A 388 -9.86 -18.09 -12.03
C HIS A 388 -9.86 -17.33 -13.36
N GLN A 389 -10.73 -16.33 -13.48
CA GLN A 389 -10.87 -15.56 -14.72
C GLN A 389 -10.74 -14.07 -14.42
N ARG A 390 -9.81 -13.43 -15.11
CA ARG A 390 -9.71 -11.98 -15.08
C ARG A 390 -10.67 -11.40 -16.10
N TYR A 391 -11.65 -10.64 -15.60
CA TYR A 391 -12.62 -9.93 -16.42
C TYR A 391 -12.69 -8.45 -16.04
N ILE A 392 -12.48 -7.57 -17.02
CA ILE A 392 -12.63 -6.11 -16.90
C ILE A 392 -13.61 -5.65 -18.00
N PRO A 393 -14.78 -5.09 -17.65
CA PRO A 393 -15.75 -4.62 -18.64
C PRO A 393 -15.23 -3.39 -19.38
N ALA A 394 -15.55 -3.28 -20.67
CA ALA A 394 -15.28 -2.09 -21.45
C ALA A 394 -16.19 -0.93 -21.00
N VAL A 395 -15.62 0.27 -20.92
CA VAL A 395 -16.36 1.46 -20.47
C VAL A 395 -17.40 1.86 -21.53
N GLY A 396 -18.68 1.84 -21.14
CA GLY A 396 -19.79 2.31 -21.99
C GLY A 396 -20.25 1.32 -23.07
N GLU A 397 -19.69 0.12 -23.12
CA GLU A 397 -20.03 -0.92 -24.12
C GLU A 397 -20.47 -2.22 -23.42
N PRO A 398 -21.74 -2.35 -22.98
CA PRO A 398 -22.24 -3.55 -22.31
C PRO A 398 -21.98 -4.83 -23.10
N GLY A 399 -21.43 -5.85 -22.43
CA GLY A 399 -21.11 -7.15 -23.03
C GLY A 399 -19.73 -7.23 -23.68
N LYS A 400 -19.02 -6.11 -23.83
CA LYS A 400 -17.62 -6.07 -24.28
C LYS A 400 -16.68 -5.94 -23.07
N SER A 401 -15.50 -6.54 -23.17
CA SER A 401 -14.48 -6.53 -22.13
C SER A 401 -13.17 -5.91 -22.62
N ASP A 402 -12.51 -5.14 -21.77
CA ASP A 402 -11.13 -4.68 -21.98
C ASP A 402 -10.10 -5.77 -21.61
N ALA A 403 -10.49 -6.71 -20.74
CA ALA A 403 -9.73 -7.91 -20.44
C ALA A 403 -10.69 -9.07 -20.17
N ASP A 404 -10.45 -10.23 -20.80
CA ASP A 404 -11.16 -11.48 -20.54
C ASP A 404 -10.26 -12.69 -20.81
N TYR A 405 -9.59 -13.22 -19.77
CA TYR A 405 -8.70 -14.36 -19.93
C TYR A 405 -8.63 -15.24 -18.67
N ALA A 406 -8.26 -16.50 -18.88
CA ALA A 406 -8.04 -17.46 -17.82
C ALA A 406 -6.72 -17.16 -17.10
N THR A 407 -6.72 -17.36 -15.79
CA THR A 407 -5.55 -17.21 -14.93
C THR A 407 -5.41 -18.44 -14.05
N PHE A 408 -4.17 -18.80 -13.75
CA PHE A 408 -3.85 -19.99 -12.97
C PHE A 408 -2.83 -19.65 -11.87
N CYS A 409 -3.15 -20.02 -10.64
CA CYS A 409 -2.22 -19.99 -9.52
C CYS A 409 -1.80 -21.44 -9.21
N PRO A 410 -0.50 -21.78 -9.31
CA PRO A 410 -0.04 -23.12 -8.98
C PRO A 410 -0.26 -23.45 -7.49
N PRO A 411 -0.29 -24.74 -7.13
CA PRO A 411 -0.37 -25.15 -5.73
C PRO A 411 0.86 -24.63 -4.94
N PRO A 412 0.73 -24.44 -3.61
CA PRO A 412 1.83 -23.95 -2.78
C PRO A 412 3.10 -24.81 -2.92
N PRO A 413 4.30 -24.20 -3.03
CA PRO A 413 5.53 -24.97 -3.12
C PRO A 413 5.90 -25.59 -1.76
N GLY A 414 6.10 -26.91 -1.75
CA GLY A 414 6.57 -27.63 -0.57
C GLY A 414 5.45 -28.01 0.41
N GLN A 415 5.84 -28.70 1.49
CA GLN A 415 4.90 -29.20 2.47
C GLN A 415 4.48 -28.08 3.44
N PRO A 416 3.18 -27.90 3.73
CA PRO A 416 2.74 -26.87 4.67
C PRO A 416 3.18 -27.21 6.11
N LYS A 417 3.52 -26.17 6.88
CA LYS A 417 3.81 -26.33 8.31
C LYS A 417 2.51 -26.28 9.12
N VAL A 418 1.92 -27.44 9.38
CA VAL A 418 0.71 -27.59 10.20
C VAL A 418 1.07 -27.55 11.68
N LEU A 419 0.50 -26.60 12.41
CA LEU A 419 0.66 -26.42 13.86
C LEU A 419 -0.47 -27.08 14.65
N GLU A 420 -1.68 -27.12 14.09
CA GLU A 420 -2.87 -27.69 14.72
C GLU A 420 -3.78 -28.29 13.64
N PHE A 421 -4.39 -29.43 13.96
CA PHE A 421 -5.38 -30.07 13.11
C PHE A 421 -6.60 -30.47 13.95
N LYS A 422 -7.78 -30.01 13.52
CA LYS A 422 -9.07 -30.48 14.05
C LYS A 422 -9.96 -30.96 12.91
N ALA A 423 -10.80 -31.92 13.18
CA ALA A 423 -11.79 -32.44 12.26
C ALA A 423 -13.05 -32.81 13.04
N LEU A 424 -14.07 -33.34 12.35
CA LEU A 424 -15.27 -33.85 13.03
C LEU A 424 -14.90 -34.97 14.02
N PRO A 425 -15.72 -35.20 15.05
CA PRO A 425 -15.60 -36.38 15.89
C PRO A 425 -15.58 -37.66 15.04
N ARG A 426 -14.96 -38.72 15.57
CA ARG A 426 -14.99 -40.04 14.95
C ARG A 426 -16.13 -40.87 15.53
N ASN A 427 -16.84 -41.59 14.66
CA ASN A 427 -17.83 -42.58 15.07
C ASN A 427 -17.15 -43.82 15.70
N ALA A 428 -17.94 -44.74 16.26
CA ALA A 428 -17.43 -45.97 16.87
C ALA A 428 -16.63 -46.89 15.92
N GLY A 429 -16.76 -46.72 14.60
CA GLY A 429 -15.98 -47.41 13.58
C GLY A 429 -14.62 -46.76 13.28
N GLY A 430 -14.32 -45.61 13.87
CA GLY A 430 -13.08 -44.87 13.69
C GLY A 430 -13.05 -43.92 12.49
N ASP A 431 -14.16 -43.83 11.73
CA ASP A 431 -14.34 -42.87 10.63
C ASP A 431 -14.88 -41.54 11.16
N PHE A 432 -14.60 -40.44 10.47
CA PHE A 432 -15.22 -39.16 10.80
C PHE A 432 -16.74 -39.24 10.66
N GLU A 433 -17.46 -38.67 11.62
CA GLU A 433 -18.92 -38.56 11.54
C GLU A 433 -19.31 -37.85 10.24
N SER A 434 -20.05 -38.55 9.38
CA SER A 434 -20.55 -37.97 8.14
C SER A 434 -21.76 -37.09 8.46
N PRO A 435 -21.74 -35.80 8.14
CA PRO A 435 -22.87 -34.92 8.37
C PRO A 435 -24.12 -35.41 7.64
N ALA A 436 -25.27 -35.35 8.31
CA ALA A 436 -26.54 -35.57 7.63
C ALA A 436 -26.76 -34.40 6.66
N VAL A 437 -26.93 -34.69 5.37
CA VAL A 437 -27.37 -33.68 4.41
C VAL A 437 -28.86 -33.45 4.61
N VAL A 438 -29.22 -32.25 5.06
CA VAL A 438 -30.59 -31.85 5.42
C VAL A 438 -31.03 -30.83 4.37
N GLN A 439 -31.16 -31.25 3.12
CA GLN A 439 -31.51 -30.31 2.06
C GLN A 439 -33.01 -29.95 2.13
N ALA A 440 -33.33 -28.94 2.93
CA ALA A 440 -34.66 -28.35 2.94
C ALA A 440 -34.89 -27.61 1.62
N LYS A 441 -36.04 -27.80 0.96
CA LYS A 441 -36.41 -27.10 -0.28
C LYS A 441 -37.11 -25.78 0.06
N PRO A 442 -36.47 -24.60 0.02
CA PRO A 442 -37.23 -23.38 -0.19
C PRO A 442 -37.70 -23.34 -1.65
N ASP A 443 -38.93 -22.88 -1.84
CA ASP A 443 -39.45 -22.56 -3.17
C ASP A 443 -38.56 -21.48 -3.80
N ARG A 444 -38.21 -21.61 -5.09
CA ARG A 444 -37.47 -20.57 -5.85
C ARG A 444 -38.14 -19.19 -5.74
N LYS A 445 -39.44 -19.14 -5.42
CA LYS A 445 -40.23 -17.91 -5.25
C LYS A 445 -40.24 -17.34 -3.84
N THR A 446 -39.73 -18.04 -2.83
CA THR A 446 -39.76 -17.58 -1.43
C THR A 446 -38.37 -17.18 -0.96
N GLN A 447 -38.23 -15.94 -0.46
CA GLN A 447 -37.12 -15.57 0.43
C GLN A 447 -37.03 -16.60 1.57
N GLY A 448 -35.83 -17.01 1.96
CA GLY A 448 -35.68 -18.02 2.99
C GLY A 448 -34.27 -18.62 3.10
N THR A 449 -34.07 -19.38 4.17
CA THR A 449 -32.82 -20.07 4.50
C THR A 449 -32.82 -21.48 3.90
N CYS A 450 -31.78 -21.79 3.14
CA CYS A 450 -31.45 -23.13 2.69
C CYS A 450 -30.51 -23.76 3.71
N ASP A 451 -30.96 -24.77 4.42
CA ASP A 451 -30.08 -25.63 5.22
C ASP A 451 -29.52 -26.74 4.31
N PHE A 452 -28.23 -27.02 4.46
CA PHE A 452 -27.53 -28.04 3.67
C PHE A 452 -27.09 -29.23 4.51
N CYS A 453 -26.57 -28.97 5.70
CA CYS A 453 -26.08 -29.98 6.62
C CYS A 453 -26.68 -29.80 8.01
N GLY A 454 -26.81 -30.88 8.76
CA GLY A 454 -27.20 -30.89 10.17
C GLY A 454 -26.27 -31.74 11.03
N GLY A 455 -26.45 -31.66 12.35
CA GLY A 455 -25.59 -32.33 13.33
C GLY A 455 -24.31 -31.54 13.61
N ALA A 456 -23.15 -32.22 13.58
CA ALA A 456 -21.83 -31.64 13.84
C ALA A 456 -21.36 -30.63 12.76
N VAL A 457 -22.04 -30.58 11.62
CA VAL A 457 -21.88 -29.54 10.60
C VAL A 457 -23.24 -28.97 10.30
N LYS A 458 -23.49 -27.71 10.66
CA LYS A 458 -24.67 -26.96 10.24
C LYS A 458 -24.23 -25.91 9.24
N PHE A 459 -24.68 -26.04 8.01
CA PHE A 459 -24.36 -25.10 6.95
C PHE A 459 -25.63 -24.57 6.33
N SER A 460 -25.80 -23.26 6.31
CA SER A 460 -26.98 -22.62 5.75
C SER A 460 -26.67 -21.34 4.98
N VAL A 461 -27.48 -21.07 3.96
CA VAL A 461 -27.42 -19.85 3.14
C VAL A 461 -28.81 -19.25 3.04
N SER A 462 -28.95 -17.97 3.37
CA SER A 462 -30.22 -17.24 3.33
C SER A 462 -30.31 -16.37 2.08
N ARG A 463 -31.31 -16.62 1.24
CA ARG A 463 -31.63 -15.77 0.08
C ARG A 463 -32.05 -14.39 0.57
N GLY A 464 -31.34 -13.35 0.13
CA GLY A 464 -31.72 -11.95 0.36
C GLY A 464 -32.50 -11.36 -0.81
N SER A 465 -33.28 -10.33 -0.53
CA SER A 465 -33.86 -9.43 -1.56
C SER A 465 -32.78 -8.59 -2.26
N PHE A 466 -33.16 -7.90 -3.34
CA PHE A 466 -32.27 -6.93 -3.97
C PHE A 466 -31.91 -5.79 -3.01
N GLU A 467 -32.82 -5.36 -2.15
CA GLU A 467 -32.59 -4.32 -1.14
C GLU A 467 -31.59 -4.77 -0.07
N GLN A 468 -31.60 -6.06 0.28
CA GLN A 468 -30.68 -6.63 1.27
C GLN A 468 -29.31 -6.95 0.68
N LEU A 469 -29.22 -7.32 -0.61
CA LEU A 469 -28.00 -7.80 -1.25
C LEU A 469 -27.81 -7.21 -2.67
N PRO A 470 -27.85 -5.89 -2.90
CA PRO A 470 -27.90 -5.31 -4.24
C PRO A 470 -26.71 -5.70 -5.14
N THR A 471 -25.53 -5.91 -4.57
CA THR A 471 -24.32 -6.31 -5.31
C THR A 471 -23.96 -7.79 -5.17
N LEU A 472 -24.69 -8.53 -4.32
CA LEU A 472 -24.43 -9.96 -4.03
C LEU A 472 -25.63 -10.85 -4.34
N TYR A 473 -26.76 -10.29 -4.76
CA TYR A 473 -28.04 -10.97 -4.94
C TYR A 473 -27.89 -12.26 -5.75
N SER A 474 -27.34 -12.17 -6.96
CA SER A 474 -27.16 -13.33 -7.84
C SER A 474 -26.15 -14.33 -7.29
N VAL A 475 -25.11 -13.87 -6.61
CA VAL A 475 -24.08 -14.74 -6.02
C VAL A 475 -24.68 -15.57 -4.88
N VAL A 476 -25.39 -14.92 -3.96
CA VAL A 476 -26.01 -15.60 -2.82
C VAL A 476 -27.18 -16.48 -3.27
N ASP A 477 -27.97 -16.05 -4.26
CA ASP A 477 -29.06 -16.86 -4.84
C ASP A 477 -28.51 -18.17 -5.46
N ALA A 478 -27.39 -18.07 -6.18
CA ALA A 478 -26.68 -19.20 -6.76
C ALA A 478 -26.14 -20.16 -5.67
N LEU A 479 -25.49 -19.64 -4.62
CA LEU A 479 -25.01 -20.46 -3.50
C LEU A 479 -26.16 -21.16 -2.78
N ALA A 480 -27.27 -20.46 -2.54
CA ALA A 480 -28.49 -21.04 -1.97
C ALA A 480 -29.13 -22.10 -2.89
N GLY A 481 -28.86 -22.05 -4.19
CA GLY A 481 -29.37 -22.98 -5.20
C GLY A 481 -28.60 -24.29 -5.33
N LEU A 482 -27.45 -24.43 -4.66
CA LEU A 482 -26.63 -25.65 -4.71
C LEU A 482 -27.42 -26.88 -4.23
N LYS A 483 -27.13 -28.04 -4.83
CA LYS A 483 -27.67 -29.32 -4.38
C LYS A 483 -26.58 -30.21 -3.82
N MET A 484 -26.49 -30.24 -2.50
CA MET A 484 -25.49 -31.06 -1.81
C MET A 484 -25.93 -32.51 -1.71
N ARG A 485 -25.00 -33.44 -1.92
CA ARG A 485 -25.22 -34.89 -1.80
C ARG A 485 -24.57 -35.47 -0.55
N ALA A 486 -23.37 -34.99 -0.23
CA ALA A 486 -22.61 -35.45 0.92
C ALA A 486 -21.63 -34.35 1.37
N CYS A 487 -21.26 -34.34 2.65
CA CYS A 487 -20.07 -33.63 3.10
C CYS A 487 -18.89 -34.62 3.09
N ARG A 488 -17.79 -34.27 2.42
CA ARG A 488 -16.68 -35.17 2.11
C ARG A 488 -15.47 -34.96 3.02
N GLU A 489 -15.17 -33.71 3.38
CA GLU A 489 -14.04 -33.36 4.25
C GLU A 489 -14.42 -32.16 5.10
N VAL A 490 -14.10 -32.19 6.39
CA VAL A 490 -14.14 -31.03 7.28
C VAL A 490 -12.84 -31.04 8.05
N ALA A 491 -12.09 -29.96 7.92
CA ALA A 491 -10.79 -29.83 8.54
C ALA A 491 -10.53 -28.38 8.94
N LEU A 492 -10.07 -28.18 10.17
CA LEU A 492 -9.49 -26.94 10.62
C LEU A 492 -7.98 -27.14 10.72
N HIS A 493 -7.23 -26.21 10.14
CA HIS A 493 -5.79 -26.22 10.13
C HIS A 493 -5.23 -24.89 10.63
N HIS A 494 -4.36 -24.95 11.63
CA HIS A 494 -3.48 -23.82 11.91
C HIS A 494 -2.18 -24.03 11.17
N PHE A 495 -1.84 -23.12 10.26
CA PHE A 495 -0.59 -23.18 9.50
C PHE A 495 0.43 -22.17 10.02
N GLN A 496 1.70 -22.38 9.67
CA GLN A 496 2.73 -21.36 9.74
C GLN A 496 3.21 -21.06 8.33
N GLY A 497 2.88 -19.86 7.81
CA GLY A 497 3.16 -19.46 6.44
C GLY A 497 1.90 -19.43 5.55
N ALA A 498 1.68 -18.34 4.80
CA ALA A 498 0.75 -18.31 3.67
C ALA A 498 1.28 -17.42 2.54
N SER A 499 1.84 -18.01 1.48
CA SER A 499 2.23 -17.24 0.29
C SER A 499 1.15 -17.33 -0.79
N ASP A 500 0.83 -16.21 -1.43
CA ASP A 500 -0.05 -16.16 -2.60
C ASP A 500 0.68 -16.58 -3.89
N LEU A 501 2.02 -16.69 -3.86
CA LEU A 501 2.86 -17.11 -5.00
C LEU A 501 4.11 -17.85 -4.54
N GLY A 502 4.37 -19.03 -5.12
CA GLY A 502 5.66 -19.72 -4.99
C GLY A 502 6.75 -19.09 -5.87
N THR A 503 8.01 -19.11 -5.44
CA THR A 503 9.14 -18.89 -6.34
C THR A 503 9.35 -20.15 -7.17
N SER A 504 9.04 -20.12 -8.47
CA SER A 504 9.51 -21.17 -9.38
C SER A 504 11.05 -21.07 -9.49
N PRO A 505 11.81 -22.18 -9.32
CA PRO A 505 13.26 -22.14 -9.37
C PRO A 505 13.85 -21.79 -10.75
N ASN A 506 13.04 -21.67 -11.81
CA ASN A 506 13.54 -21.54 -13.19
C ASN A 506 12.96 -20.38 -14.02
N SER A 507 12.38 -19.33 -13.43
CA SER A 507 11.83 -18.23 -14.24
C SER A 507 12.18 -16.85 -13.69
N SER A 508 13.09 -16.15 -14.38
CA SER A 508 13.33 -14.71 -14.23
C SER A 508 12.16 -13.83 -14.72
N HIS A 509 11.07 -14.46 -15.18
CA HIS A 509 9.78 -13.84 -15.48
C HIS A 509 8.69 -14.64 -14.77
N CYS A 510 7.86 -13.97 -13.97
CA CYS A 510 6.72 -14.58 -13.27
C CYS A 510 5.72 -15.07 -14.34
N PRO A 511 5.47 -16.38 -14.52
CA PRO A 511 4.49 -16.86 -15.48
C PRO A 511 3.14 -16.89 -14.77
N THR A 512 2.46 -15.74 -14.69
CA THR A 512 1.05 -15.66 -14.27
C THR A 512 0.10 -15.39 -15.45
N LEU A 513 0.64 -15.41 -16.67
CA LEU A 513 -0.13 -15.39 -17.90
C LEU A 513 0.07 -16.74 -18.57
N ILE A 514 -1.00 -17.53 -18.66
CA ILE A 514 -1.09 -18.55 -19.70
C ILE A 514 -1.60 -17.75 -20.91
N ASP A 515 -0.72 -17.47 -21.86
CA ASP A 515 -1.10 -16.91 -23.17
C ASP A 515 -1.95 -17.92 -23.95
#